data_AF-A0A7N4V4Q1-F1
#
_entry.id   AF-A0A7N4V4Q1-F1
#
_cell.length_a   1.000
_cell.length_b   1.000
_cell.length_c   1.000
_cell.angle_alpha   90.00
_cell.angle_beta   90.00
_cell.angle_gamma   90.00
#
_symmetry.space_group_name_H-M   'P 1'
#
loop_
_entity.id
_entity.type
_entity.pdbx_description
1 polymer ?
#
loop_
_entity_poly.entity_id
_entity_poly.type
_entity_poly.pdbx_seq_one_letter_code
_entity_poly.pdbx_strand_id
1 'polypeptide(L)'
;MSQLNHHLNSIMPSPTMAGGIFAINRRYFFEIGQYDSGMNTWGGENLEISFRIWMCGGKLFIIPCSRVGHISRKMFSHKAQEFMASLQYNSLRLAHVWMDEYKVRISNLNIGIIRYGNISERVELRKTLGCKSFQWYLDNIYPELEIFPLPAKEN
;
A
#
# COMPACT_ATOMS: atom_id res chain seq x y z
N MET A 1 -19.45 19.18 26.48
CA MET A 1 -19.51 19.28 25.00
C MET A 1 -18.17 19.60 24.34
N SER A 2 -17.24 20.35 24.96
CA SER A 2 -15.93 20.66 24.34
C SER A 2 -14.98 19.46 24.22
N GLN A 3 -14.95 18.56 25.22
CA GLN A 3 -14.08 17.37 25.20
C GLN A 3 -14.48 16.32 24.15
N LEU A 4 -15.79 16.17 23.85
CA LEU A 4 -16.26 15.23 22.82
C LEU A 4 -15.87 15.70 21.40
N ASN A 5 -15.93 17.02 21.15
CA ASN A 5 -15.53 17.60 19.87
C ASN A 5 -14.01 17.55 19.62
N HIS A 6 -13.21 17.50 20.69
CA HIS A 6 -11.76 17.36 20.57
C HIS A 6 -11.36 15.96 20.06
N HIS A 7 -12.14 14.93 20.37
CA HIS A 7 -11.88 13.55 19.97
C HIS A 7 -12.26 13.25 18.51
N LEU A 8 -13.27 13.94 17.97
CA LEU A 8 -13.72 13.76 16.58
C LEU A 8 -12.81 14.46 15.55
N ASN A 9 -12.01 15.42 16.00
CA ASN A 9 -11.10 16.20 15.15
C ASN A 9 -9.64 15.82 15.32
N SER A 10 -9.34 14.77 16.11
CA SER A 10 -7.98 14.29 16.27
C SER A 10 -7.47 13.67 14.98
N ILE A 11 -6.19 13.91 14.68
CA ILE A 11 -5.47 13.24 13.60
C ILE A 11 -5.45 11.74 13.90
N MET A 12 -5.88 10.92 12.94
CA MET A 12 -5.96 9.46 13.11
C MET A 12 -4.90 8.79 12.23
N PRO A 13 -4.01 7.94 12.79
CA PRO A 13 -3.13 7.12 11.96
C PRO A 13 -3.98 6.18 11.11
N SER A 14 -3.55 5.95 9.88
CA SER A 14 -4.21 4.98 9.00
C SER A 14 -3.15 4.04 8.41
N PRO A 15 -3.37 2.72 8.42
CA PRO A 15 -2.42 1.77 7.85
C PRO A 15 -2.24 1.99 6.34
N THR A 16 -3.31 2.40 5.66
CA THR A 16 -3.30 2.67 4.22
C THR A 16 -4.11 3.92 3.87
N MET A 17 -3.87 4.48 2.68
CA MET A 17 -4.72 5.50 2.07
C MET A 17 -5.58 4.90 0.94
N ALA A 18 -6.70 5.55 0.63
CA ALA A 18 -7.50 5.23 -0.55
C ALA A 18 -6.76 5.55 -1.88
N GLY A 19 -5.82 6.51 -1.86
CA GLY A 19 -4.91 6.83 -2.97
C GLY A 19 -5.26 8.10 -3.74
N GLY A 20 -6.52 8.26 -4.16
CA GLY A 20 -6.89 9.35 -5.08
C GLY A 20 -6.79 10.78 -4.51
N ILE A 21 -6.78 10.95 -3.19
CA ILE A 21 -6.75 12.25 -2.53
C ILE A 21 -5.83 12.17 -1.31
N PHE A 22 -4.69 12.85 -1.38
CA PHE A 22 -3.74 12.95 -0.28
C PHE A 22 -2.86 14.20 -0.44
N ALA A 23 -2.14 14.57 0.61
CA ALA A 23 -1.13 15.63 0.58
C ALA A 23 0.20 15.10 1.11
N ILE A 24 1.28 15.39 0.40
CA ILE A 24 2.64 14.97 0.76
C ILE A 24 3.62 16.10 0.47
N ASN A 25 4.68 16.23 1.29
CA ASN A 25 5.76 17.16 0.97
C ASN A 25 6.44 16.71 -0.33
N ARG A 26 6.63 17.65 -1.27
CA ARG A 26 7.21 17.37 -2.59
C ARG A 26 8.58 16.71 -2.47
N ARG A 27 9.51 17.27 -1.69
CA ARG A 27 10.87 16.72 -1.55
C ARG A 27 10.83 15.31 -0.98
N TYR A 28 10.07 15.12 0.09
CA TYR A 28 9.86 13.80 0.68
C TYR A 28 9.31 12.78 -0.34
N PHE A 29 8.32 13.16 -1.17
CA PHE A 29 7.79 12.28 -2.22
C PHE A 29 8.86 11.85 -3.23
N PHE A 30 9.76 12.76 -3.61
CA PHE A 30 10.89 12.43 -4.49
C PHE A 30 11.94 11.56 -3.77
N GLU A 31 12.28 11.88 -2.53
CA GLU A 31 13.28 11.18 -1.70
C GLU A 31 12.88 9.74 -1.43
N ILE A 32 11.61 9.47 -1.12
CA ILE A 32 11.15 8.09 -0.94
C ILE A 32 11.01 7.36 -2.25
N GLY A 33 11.14 8.01 -3.42
CA GLY A 33 11.22 7.38 -4.73
C GLY A 33 9.98 7.44 -5.61
N GLN A 34 9.08 8.43 -5.43
CA GLN A 34 7.86 8.68 -6.24
C GLN A 34 6.96 7.43 -6.37
N TYR A 35 6.05 7.35 -7.33
CA TYR A 35 5.37 6.07 -7.62
C TYR A 35 6.31 5.07 -8.31
N ASP A 36 6.01 3.78 -8.19
CA ASP A 36 6.66 2.74 -8.99
C ASP A 36 6.31 2.93 -10.47
N SER A 37 7.27 3.42 -11.25
CA SER A 37 7.13 3.68 -12.68
C SER A 37 6.87 2.42 -13.50
N GLY A 38 7.13 1.23 -12.93
CA GLY A 38 6.82 -0.04 -13.55
C GLY A 38 5.40 -0.52 -13.31
N MET A 39 4.55 0.18 -12.54
CA MET A 39 3.13 -0.14 -12.38
C MET A 39 2.31 0.25 -13.61
N ASN A 40 1.30 -0.56 -13.90
CA ASN A 40 0.29 -0.30 -14.91
C ASN A 40 -0.78 0.66 -14.40
N THR A 41 -1.56 1.20 -15.34
CA THR A 41 -2.53 2.30 -15.19
C THR A 41 -3.18 2.50 -13.81
N TRP A 42 -3.87 1.50 -13.26
CA TRP A 42 -4.66 1.64 -12.03
C TRP A 42 -4.60 0.39 -11.15
N GLY A 43 -4.50 0.60 -9.83
CA GLY A 43 -4.68 -0.41 -8.81
C GLY A 43 -3.39 -0.73 -8.05
N GLY A 44 -3.45 -0.74 -6.71
CA GLY A 44 -2.34 -1.14 -5.85
C GLY A 44 -1.31 -0.05 -5.55
N GLU A 45 -1.28 1.05 -6.30
CA GLU A 45 -0.37 2.17 -6.09
C GLU A 45 -0.58 2.85 -4.72
N ASN A 46 -1.82 2.87 -4.25
CA ASN A 46 -2.20 3.40 -2.94
C ASN A 46 -1.63 2.55 -1.79
N LEU A 47 -1.60 1.22 -1.95
CA LEU A 47 -1.03 0.31 -0.97
C LEU A 47 0.50 0.37 -1.00
N GLU A 48 1.11 0.42 -2.18
CA GLU A 48 2.58 0.47 -2.35
C GLU A 48 3.16 1.68 -1.63
N ILE A 49 2.63 2.87 -1.88
CA ILE A 49 3.11 4.09 -1.24
C ILE A 49 2.79 4.10 0.26
N SER A 50 1.66 3.50 0.69
CA SER A 50 1.32 3.40 2.13
C SER A 50 2.33 2.54 2.89
N PHE A 51 2.65 1.35 2.35
CA PHE A 51 3.64 0.45 2.93
C PHE A 51 5.01 1.11 2.98
N ARG A 52 5.43 1.74 1.89
CA ARG A 52 6.69 2.47 1.84
C ARG A 52 6.76 3.60 2.86
N ILE A 53 5.72 4.44 2.96
CA ILE A 53 5.70 5.53 3.95
C ILE A 53 5.90 4.96 5.35
N TRP A 54 5.11 3.96 5.76
CA TRP A 54 5.21 3.40 7.11
C TRP A 54 6.51 2.66 7.38
N MET A 55 6.90 1.77 6.48
CA MET A 55 8.07 0.91 6.65
C MET A 55 9.38 1.69 6.55
N CYS A 56 9.40 2.83 5.87
CA CYS A 56 10.61 3.65 5.68
C CYS A 56 10.62 4.92 6.56
N GLY A 57 9.90 4.90 7.69
CA GLY A 57 10.02 5.92 8.76
C GLY A 57 9.09 7.13 8.65
N GLY A 58 8.21 7.15 7.65
CA GLY A 58 7.12 8.11 7.54
C GLY A 58 5.90 7.73 8.38
N LYS A 59 4.82 8.52 8.23
CA LYS A 59 3.53 8.30 8.90
C LYS A 59 2.41 8.69 7.96
N LEU A 60 1.28 7.98 8.06
CA LEU A 60 0.10 8.22 7.24
C LEU A 60 -1.09 8.52 8.15
N PHE A 61 -1.79 9.61 7.85
CA PHE A 61 -2.88 10.09 8.69
C PHE A 61 -4.12 10.48 7.90
N ILE A 62 -5.27 10.30 8.53
CA ILE A 62 -6.54 10.91 8.13
C ILE A 62 -6.74 12.17 8.97
N ILE A 63 -7.11 13.27 8.31
CA ILE A 63 -7.35 14.58 8.93
C ILE A 63 -8.86 14.89 8.89
N PRO A 64 -9.64 14.66 9.97
CA PRO A 64 -11.10 14.82 9.94
C PRO A 64 -11.60 16.22 9.58
N CYS A 65 -10.78 17.24 9.87
CA CYS A 65 -11.09 18.64 9.55
C CYS A 65 -10.93 18.97 8.05
N SER A 66 -10.20 18.15 7.27
CA SER A 66 -10.01 18.34 5.83
C SER A 66 -10.96 17.45 5.06
N ARG A 67 -12.00 18.04 4.44
CA ARG A 67 -13.07 17.29 3.78
C ARG A 67 -13.09 17.56 2.28
N VAL A 68 -13.04 16.48 1.50
CA VAL A 68 -13.13 16.52 0.03
C VAL A 68 -14.19 15.50 -0.40
N GLY A 69 -15.18 15.94 -1.17
CA GLY A 69 -16.19 15.05 -1.75
C GLY A 69 -15.65 14.34 -2.99
N HIS A 70 -15.86 13.03 -3.09
CA HIS A 70 -15.52 12.22 -4.27
C HIS A 70 -16.79 11.61 -4.88
N ILE A 71 -17.01 11.82 -6.18
CA ILE A 71 -18.16 11.28 -6.91
C ILE A 71 -17.75 9.94 -7.54
N SER A 72 -18.22 8.84 -6.95
CA SER A 72 -17.98 7.51 -7.47
C SER A 72 -18.74 7.27 -8.77
N ARG A 73 -18.04 6.79 -9.81
CA ARG A 73 -18.63 6.41 -11.09
C ARG A 73 -18.76 4.90 -11.18
N LYS A 74 -19.82 4.40 -11.82
CA LYS A 74 -19.94 2.97 -12.14
C LYS A 74 -18.91 2.60 -13.22
N MET A 75 -18.21 1.49 -13.00
CA MET A 75 -17.25 0.95 -13.96
C MET A 75 -17.98 0.07 -14.98
N PHE A 76 -17.76 0.31 -16.27
CA PHE A 76 -18.27 -0.55 -17.34
C PHE A 76 -17.43 -1.84 -17.45
N SER A 77 -18.06 -2.93 -17.90
CA SER A 77 -17.48 -4.29 -17.90
C SER A 77 -16.10 -4.42 -18.55
N HIS A 78 -15.87 -3.82 -19.72
CA HIS A 78 -14.57 -3.87 -20.40
C HIS A 78 -13.45 -3.20 -19.58
N LYS A 79 -13.74 -2.03 -19.00
CA LYS A 79 -12.79 -1.33 -18.13
C LYS A 79 -12.50 -2.11 -16.86
N ALA A 80 -13.46 -2.88 -16.36
CA ALA A 80 -13.27 -3.74 -15.20
C ALA A 80 -12.25 -4.85 -15.48
N GLN A 81 -12.27 -5.47 -16.65
CA GLN A 81 -11.31 -6.52 -17.00
C GLN A 81 -9.87 -5.98 -17.12
N GLU A 82 -9.70 -4.83 -17.79
CA GLU A 82 -8.39 -4.15 -17.89
C GLU A 82 -7.86 -3.71 -16.52
N PHE A 83 -8.76 -3.21 -15.67
CA PHE A 83 -8.45 -2.86 -14.29
C PHE A 83 -8.00 -4.07 -13.50
N MET A 84 -8.70 -5.22 -13.60
CA MET A 84 -8.31 -6.43 -12.88
C MET A 84 -6.93 -6.94 -13.32
N ALA A 85 -6.62 -6.89 -14.62
CA ALA A 85 -5.30 -7.26 -15.12
C ALA A 85 -4.19 -6.32 -14.59
N SER A 86 -4.45 -5.01 -14.60
CA SER A 86 -3.53 -4.00 -14.06
C SER A 86 -3.33 -4.18 -12.55
N LEU A 87 -4.41 -4.40 -11.82
CA LEU A 87 -4.41 -4.62 -10.38
C LEU A 87 -3.61 -5.88 -10.02
N GLN A 88 -3.79 -6.98 -10.74
CA GLN A 88 -3.01 -8.21 -10.51
C GLN A 88 -1.52 -7.98 -10.73
N TYR A 89 -1.16 -7.36 -11.86
CA TYR A 89 0.23 -7.05 -12.18
C TYR A 89 0.87 -6.14 -11.11
N ASN A 90 0.19 -5.06 -10.72
CA ASN A 90 0.66 -4.11 -9.71
C ASN A 90 0.74 -4.73 -8.31
N SER A 91 -0.24 -5.57 -7.96
CA SER A 91 -0.26 -6.27 -6.66
C SER A 91 0.92 -7.23 -6.53
N LEU A 92 1.32 -7.91 -7.62
CA LEU A 92 2.51 -8.76 -7.62
C LEU A 92 3.79 -7.92 -7.43
N ARG A 93 3.93 -6.79 -8.14
CA ARG A 93 5.08 -5.88 -7.95
C ARG A 93 5.19 -5.43 -6.50
N LEU A 94 4.09 -4.95 -5.95
CA LEU A 94 3.99 -4.52 -4.56
C LEU A 94 4.37 -5.67 -3.61
N ALA A 95 3.77 -6.85 -3.78
CA ALA A 95 3.99 -7.98 -2.88
C ALA A 95 5.44 -8.44 -2.87
N HIS A 96 6.06 -8.53 -4.05
CA HIS A 96 7.45 -8.96 -4.18
C HIS A 96 8.45 -7.94 -3.62
N VAL A 97 8.10 -6.65 -3.58
CA VAL A 97 8.97 -5.60 -3.03
C VAL A 97 8.74 -5.39 -1.52
N TRP A 98 7.48 -5.43 -1.06
CA TRP A 98 7.10 -4.90 0.26
C TRP A 98 6.55 -5.93 1.23
N MET A 99 6.10 -7.11 0.80
CA MET A 99 5.39 -8.08 1.66
C MET A 99 6.26 -9.25 2.16
N ASP A 100 7.56 -9.28 1.87
CA ASP A 100 8.48 -10.31 2.39
C ASP A 100 7.97 -11.75 2.16
N GLU A 101 7.92 -12.61 3.19
CA GLU A 101 7.33 -13.96 3.10
C GLU A 101 5.80 -13.96 2.91
N TYR A 102 5.10 -12.87 3.24
CA TYR A 102 3.65 -12.76 3.13
C TYR A 102 3.15 -12.70 1.69
N LYS A 103 4.04 -12.47 0.71
CA LYS A 103 3.70 -12.45 -0.73
C LYS A 103 3.04 -13.75 -1.22
N VAL A 104 3.30 -14.89 -0.56
CA VAL A 104 2.66 -16.19 -0.89
C VAL A 104 1.14 -16.10 -0.82
N ARG A 105 0.59 -15.23 0.06
CA ARG A 105 -0.85 -15.01 0.17
C ARG A 105 -1.45 -14.37 -1.08
N ILE A 106 -0.69 -13.53 -1.77
CA ILE A 106 -1.09 -12.93 -3.04
C ILE A 106 -1.01 -13.98 -4.15
N SER A 107 0.03 -14.82 -4.16
CA SER A 107 0.20 -15.91 -5.14
C SER A 107 -0.89 -16.97 -5.07
N ASN A 108 -1.40 -17.28 -3.87
CA ASN A 108 -2.47 -18.29 -3.67
C ASN A 108 -3.86 -17.84 -4.19
N LEU A 109 -4.01 -16.59 -4.64
CA LEU A 109 -5.26 -16.08 -5.21
C LEU A 109 -5.50 -16.51 -6.68
N ASN A 110 -4.89 -17.60 -7.14
CA ASN A 110 -4.93 -18.06 -8.54
C ASN A 110 -4.56 -16.96 -9.55
N ILE A 111 -3.67 -16.06 -9.15
CA ILE A 111 -2.98 -15.18 -10.09
C ILE A 111 -2.02 -16.10 -10.82
N GLY A 112 -2.29 -16.44 -12.08
CA GLY A 112 -1.50 -17.40 -12.86
C GLY A 112 -0.02 -17.00 -13.01
N ILE A 113 0.70 -17.54 -14.00
CA ILE A 113 2.07 -17.12 -14.33
C ILE A 113 2.03 -15.71 -14.95
N ILE A 114 1.62 -14.70 -14.17
CA ILE A 114 1.57 -13.30 -14.56
C ILE A 114 2.94 -12.72 -14.26
N ARG A 115 3.62 -12.27 -15.31
CA ARG A 115 4.88 -11.54 -15.18
C ARG A 115 4.60 -10.19 -14.54
N TYR A 116 5.38 -9.78 -13.55
CA TYR A 116 5.29 -8.49 -12.87
C TYR A 116 6.45 -7.54 -13.23
N GLY A 117 7.19 -7.86 -14.29
CA GLY A 117 8.31 -7.05 -14.78
C GLY A 117 9.52 -7.03 -13.83
N ASN A 118 10.49 -6.16 -14.14
CA ASN A 118 11.68 -5.96 -13.31
C ASN A 118 11.33 -5.06 -12.12
N ILE A 119 11.76 -5.45 -10.92
CA ILE A 119 11.54 -4.73 -9.65
C ILE A 119 12.85 -4.36 -8.94
N SER A 120 14.02 -4.61 -9.55
CA SER A 120 15.33 -4.45 -8.92
C SER A 120 15.54 -3.03 -8.38
N GLU A 121 15.10 -2.01 -9.10
CA GLU A 121 15.20 -0.62 -8.65
C GLU A 121 14.39 -0.36 -7.36
N ARG A 122 13.20 -0.95 -7.25
CA ARG A 122 12.33 -0.81 -6.07
C ARG A 122 12.86 -1.58 -4.88
N VAL A 123 13.42 -2.77 -5.12
CA VAL A 123 14.12 -3.56 -4.09
C VAL A 123 15.34 -2.80 -3.57
N GLU A 124 16.13 -2.19 -4.45
CA GLU A 124 17.31 -1.43 -4.04
C GLU A 124 16.95 -0.13 -3.30
N LEU A 125 15.90 0.55 -3.73
CA LEU A 125 15.34 1.69 -3.01
C LEU A 125 14.95 1.31 -1.58
N ARG A 126 14.23 0.19 -1.38
CA ARG A 126 13.84 -0.29 -0.04
C ARG A 126 15.06 -0.53 0.86
N LYS A 127 16.15 -1.08 0.31
CA LYS A 127 17.41 -1.27 1.03
C LYS A 127 18.08 0.06 1.38
N THR A 128 18.17 0.97 0.41
CA THR A 128 18.82 2.29 0.54
C THR A 128 18.14 3.12 1.63
N LEU A 129 16.80 3.06 1.70
CA LEU A 129 16.01 3.76 2.71
C LEU A 129 16.03 3.08 4.09
N GLY A 130 16.66 1.90 4.23
CA GLY A 130 16.74 1.17 5.51
C GLY A 130 15.36 0.77 6.06
N CYS A 131 14.41 0.43 5.18
CA CYS A 131 13.03 0.19 5.58
C CYS A 131 12.88 -1.07 6.45
N LYS A 132 11.87 -1.06 7.31
CA LYS A 132 11.47 -2.18 8.18
C LYS A 132 10.88 -3.34 7.38
N SER A 133 10.73 -4.49 8.06
CA SER A 133 10.06 -5.67 7.50
C SER A 133 8.55 -5.49 7.46
N PHE A 134 7.87 -6.28 6.63
CA PHE A 134 6.42 -6.32 6.60
C PHE A 134 5.84 -6.86 7.90
N GLN A 135 6.53 -7.80 8.55
CA GLN A 135 6.18 -8.25 9.91
C GLN A 135 6.10 -7.07 10.88
N TRP A 136 7.12 -6.21 10.89
CA TRP A 136 7.13 -5.02 11.75
C TRP A 136 5.92 -4.11 11.46
N TYR A 137 5.56 -3.95 10.18
CA TYR A 137 4.37 -3.19 9.80
C TYR A 137 3.08 -3.81 10.37
N LEU A 138 2.93 -5.13 10.29
CA LEU A 138 1.78 -5.83 10.87
C LEU A 138 1.74 -5.65 12.39
N ASP A 139 2.86 -5.83 13.07
CA ASP A 139 2.90 -5.76 14.54
C ASP A 139 2.68 -4.35 15.09
N ASN A 140 3.06 -3.30 14.35
CA ASN A 140 3.12 -1.93 14.87
C ASN A 140 2.13 -0.96 14.22
N ILE A 141 1.73 -1.22 12.98
CA ILE A 141 0.91 -0.30 12.18
C ILE A 141 -0.48 -0.87 11.90
N TYR A 142 -0.60 -2.18 11.69
CA TYR A 142 -1.91 -2.81 11.47
C TYR A 142 -2.09 -4.13 12.25
N PRO A 143 -1.96 -4.11 13.58
CA PRO A 143 -2.01 -5.32 14.41
C PRO A 143 -3.41 -5.94 14.46
N GLU A 144 -4.45 -5.19 14.12
CA GLU A 144 -5.83 -5.68 14.07
C GLU A 144 -6.11 -6.50 12.81
N LEU A 145 -5.19 -6.53 11.83
CA LEU A 145 -5.35 -7.35 10.65
C LEU A 145 -5.21 -8.83 11.04
N GLU A 146 -6.34 -9.53 11.10
CA GLU A 146 -6.35 -10.98 11.35
C GLU A 146 -5.68 -11.73 10.20
N ILE A 147 -4.42 -12.10 10.42
CA ILE A 147 -3.67 -12.95 9.50
C ILE A 147 -3.52 -14.32 10.16
N PHE A 148 -4.11 -15.35 9.54
CA PHE A 148 -3.81 -16.73 9.93
C PHE A 148 -2.32 -16.99 9.78
N PRO A 149 -1.64 -17.66 10.74
CA PRO A 149 -0.20 -17.92 10.67
C PRO A 149 0.21 -18.49 9.30
N LEU A 150 1.36 -18.06 8.78
CA LEU A 150 1.96 -18.76 7.65
C LEU A 150 2.21 -20.23 8.06
N PRO A 151 1.95 -21.22 7.19
CA PRO A 151 2.31 -22.59 7.49
C PRO A 151 3.81 -22.63 7.83
N ALA A 152 4.15 -23.32 8.92
CA ALA A 152 5.53 -23.47 9.34
C ALA A 152 6.34 -24.05 8.17
N LYS A 153 7.54 -23.51 7.93
CA LYS A 153 8.47 -24.14 7.00
C LYS A 153 8.80 -25.52 7.58
N GLU A 154 8.37 -26.59 6.92
CA GLU A 154 8.94 -27.90 7.16
C GLU A 154 10.41 -27.82 6.73
N ASN A 155 11.31 -28.11 7.68
CA ASN A 155 12.75 -28.15 7.47
C ASN A 155 13.15 -29.39 6.66
#